data_AF-A0A8S2W9A9-F1
#
_entry.id   AF-A0A8S2W9A9-F1
#
_cell.length_a   1.000
_cell.length_b   1.000
_cell.length_c   1.000
_cell.angle_alpha   90.00
_cell.angle_beta   90.00
_cell.angle_gamma   90.00
#
_symmetry.space_group_name_H-M   'P 1'
#
loop_
_entity.id
_entity.type
_entity.pdbx_description
1 polymer ?
#
loop_
_entity_poly.entity_id
_entity_poly.type
_entity_poly.pdbx_seq_one_letter_code
_entity_poly.pdbx_strand_id
1 'polypeptide(L)' 'GVDDRAFVPQDKFRDLEHPQGKGRRPLEIIPGVDTQPFVSPDKFRNLDHIPTLMKPEDIPLEASRPPRVIVPLSNCELEE' A
#
# COMPACT_ATOMS: atom_id res chain seq x y z
N GLY A 1 53.39 25.17 -55.61
CA GLY A 1 52.39 24.14 -55.92
C GLY A 1 51.73 23.73 -54.63
N VAL A 2 50.43 23.49 -54.65
CA VAL A 2 49.69 22.96 -53.51
C VAL A 2 49.91 21.45 -53.47
N ASP A 3 50.06 20.88 -52.28
CA ASP A 3 50.20 19.42 -52.11
C ASP A 3 48.82 18.79 -52.00
N ASP A 4 48.46 17.97 -52.99
CA ASP A 4 47.15 17.33 -53.10
C ASP A 4 47.12 15.93 -52.45
N ARG A 5 48.19 15.54 -51.74
CA ARG A 5 48.25 14.24 -51.06
C ARG A 5 47.32 14.22 -49.86
N ALA A 6 46.57 13.13 -49.74
CA ALA A 6 45.67 12.91 -48.61
C ALA A 6 46.46 12.85 -47.30
N PHE A 7 46.05 13.64 -46.31
CA PHE A 7 46.64 13.66 -44.97
C PHE A 7 46.41 12.34 -44.20
N VAL A 8 45.39 11.57 -44.59
CA VAL A 8 44.98 10.33 -43.93
C VAL A 8 44.86 9.22 -44.98
N PRO A 9 45.43 8.02 -44.73
CA PRO A 9 45.24 6.86 -45.61
C PRO A 9 43.76 6.50 -45.76
N GLN A 10 43.33 6.16 -46.98
CA GLN A 10 41.93 5.85 -47.28
C GLN A 10 41.35 4.73 -46.40
N ASP A 11 42.14 3.72 -46.06
CA ASP A 11 41.68 2.57 -45.26
C ASP A 11 41.66 2.81 -43.75
N LYS A 12 42.02 4.01 -43.25
CA LYS A 12 42.14 4.26 -41.79
C LYS A 12 40.86 4.02 -40.99
N PHE A 13 39.71 4.10 -41.63
CA PHE A 13 38.40 3.98 -40.99
C PHE A 13 37.67 2.67 -41.33
N ARG A 14 38.31 1.78 -42.08
CA ARG A 14 37.70 0.53 -42.55
C ARG A 14 37.15 -0.34 -41.41
N ASP A 15 37.84 -0.34 -40.27
CA ASP A 15 37.48 -1.07 -39.06
C ASP A 15 36.31 -0.43 -38.27
N LEU A 16 36.04 0.86 -38.51
CA LEU A 16 34.91 1.59 -37.92
C LEU A 16 33.64 1.47 -38.76
N GLU A 17 33.77 1.45 -40.08
CA GLU A 17 32.66 1.27 -41.02
C GLU A 17 32.08 -0.14 -40.99
N HIS A 18 32.96 -1.13 -40.79
CA HIS A 18 32.58 -2.53 -40.70
C HIS A 18 33.14 -3.09 -39.39
N PRO A 19 32.42 -2.96 -38.27
CA PRO A 19 32.79 -3.61 -37.03
C PRO A 19 32.68 -5.14 -37.22
N GLN A 20 33.73 -5.74 -37.77
CA GLN A 20 33.88 -7.17 -37.91
C GLN A 20 33.83 -7.77 -36.50
N GLY A 21 32.75 -8.49 -36.18
CA GLY A 21 32.77 -9.44 -35.08
C GLY A 21 32.45 -8.94 -33.67
N LYS A 22 31.66 -7.87 -33.49
CA LYS A 22 30.95 -7.70 -32.21
C LYS A 22 29.49 -8.03 -32.42
N GLY A 23 29.18 -9.32 -32.34
CA GLY A 23 27.82 -9.80 -32.12
C GLY A 23 27.19 -8.88 -31.09
N ARG A 24 26.00 -8.36 -31.42
CA ARG A 24 25.22 -7.49 -30.55
C ARG A 24 25.28 -8.12 -29.16
N ARG A 25 26.00 -7.50 -28.22
CA ARG A 25 25.92 -7.91 -26.82
C ARG A 25 24.43 -7.96 -26.52
N PRO A 26 23.89 -9.05 -25.94
CA PRO A 26 22.51 -9.04 -25.51
C PRO A 26 22.34 -7.79 -24.66
N LEU A 27 21.62 -6.80 -25.18
CA LEU A 27 21.20 -5.68 -24.37
C LEU A 27 20.21 -6.34 -23.43
N GLU A 28 20.58 -6.51 -22.16
CA GLU A 28 19.58 -6.72 -21.13
C GLU A 28 18.71 -5.47 -21.16
N ILE A 29 17.56 -5.59 -21.83
CA ILE A 29 16.52 -4.57 -21.85
C ILE A 29 15.92 -4.61 -20.45
N ILE A 30 16.60 -3.97 -19.51
CA ILE A 30 16.05 -3.74 -18.17
C ILE A 30 15.05 -2.61 -18.36
N PRO A 31 13.75 -2.85 -18.16
CA PRO A 31 12.78 -1.77 -18.18
C PRO A 31 13.21 -0.75 -17.13
N GLY A 32 13.37 0.52 -17.51
CA GLY A 32 13.71 1.62 -16.60
C GLY A 32 12.58 1.97 -15.62
N VAL A 33 11.63 1.06 -15.43
CA VAL A 33 10.50 1.18 -14.53
C VAL A 33 10.94 0.62 -13.19
N ASP A 34 10.92 1.47 -12.18
CA ASP A 34 11.08 1.02 -10.80
C ASP A 34 9.89 0.11 -10.44
N THR A 35 10.19 -1.15 -10.14
CA THR A 35 9.20 -2.13 -9.68
C THR A 35 9.07 -2.15 -8.16
N GLN A 36 9.90 -1.38 -7.45
CA GLN A 36 9.82 -1.31 -6.01
C GLN A 36 8.58 -0.52 -5.58
N PRO A 37 7.87 -0.99 -4.53
CA PRO A 37 6.75 -0.25 -4.01
C PRO A 37 7.24 1.02 -3.33
N PHE A 38 6.56 2.14 -3.58
CA PHE A 38 6.84 3.42 -2.91
C PHE A 38 6.70 3.34 -1.38
N VAL A 39 5.89 2.38 -0.89
CA VAL A 39 5.63 2.14 0.53
C VAL A 39 5.83 0.66 0.83
N SER A 40 6.58 0.35 1.89
CA SER A 40 6.75 -1.04 2.34
C SER A 40 5.38 -1.67 2.68
N PRO A 41 5.07 -2.86 2.14
CA PRO A 41 3.84 -3.60 2.47
C PRO A 41 3.66 -3.83 3.98
N ASP A 42 4.77 -3.94 4.73
CA ASP A 42 4.74 -4.21 6.17
C ASP A 42 4.12 -3.07 6.99
N LYS A 43 4.03 -1.86 6.43
CA LYS A 43 3.39 -0.71 7.08
C LYS A 43 1.87 -0.88 7.23
N PHE A 44 1.25 -1.79 6.48
CA PHE A 44 -0.19 -2.05 6.52
C PHE A 44 -0.59 -3.19 7.48
N ARG A 45 0.37 -3.96 8.02
CA ARG A 45 0.08 -5.11 8.92
C ARG A 45 -0.80 -4.77 10.12
N ASN A 46 -0.68 -3.53 10.62
CA ASN A 46 -1.44 -3.05 11.77
C ASN A 46 -2.88 -2.63 11.43
N LEU A 47 -3.23 -2.51 10.15
CA LEU A 47 -4.59 -2.18 9.70
C LEU A 47 -5.45 -3.43 9.52
N ASP A 48 -4.83 -4.59 9.25
CA ASP A 48 -5.54 -5.87 9.12
C ASP A 48 -6.03 -6.41 10.46
N HIS A 49 -5.46 -5.92 11.57
CA HIS A 49 -5.93 -6.24 12.91
C HIS A 49 -7.13 -5.36 13.22
N ILE A 50 -8.31 -5.78 12.77
CA ILE A 50 -9.55 -5.34 13.41
C ILE A 50 -9.50 -5.96 14.81
N PRO A 51 -9.34 -5.17 15.89
CA PRO A 51 -9.46 -5.72 17.22
C PRO A 51 -10.86 -6.35 17.28
N THR A 52 -10.91 -7.67 17.46
CA THR A 52 -12.16 -8.35 17.79
C THR A 52 -12.66 -7.64 19.03
N LEU A 53 -13.67 -6.78 18.85
CA LEU A 53 -14.34 -6.12 19.95
C LEU A 53 -14.74 -7.26 20.88
N MET A 54 -14.06 -7.35 22.02
CA MET A 54 -14.33 -8.40 22.98
C MET A 54 -15.83 -8.33 23.22
N LYS A 55 -16.53 -9.41 22.88
CA LYS A 55 -17.97 -9.49 23.10
C LYS A 55 -18.15 -9.11 24.57
N PRO A 56 -18.88 -8.03 24.91
CA PRO A 56 -19.14 -7.74 26.30
C PRO A 56 -19.74 -9.02 26.88
N GLU A 57 -19.19 -9.50 28.00
CA GLU A 57 -19.77 -10.65 28.68
C GLU A 57 -21.26 -10.37 28.85
N ASP A 58 -22.08 -11.39 28.59
CA ASP A 58 -23.53 -11.31 28.72
C ASP A 58 -23.84 -11.13 30.23
N ILE A 59 -23.63 -9.91 30.75
CA ILE A 59 -24.09 -9.48 32.06
C ILE A 59 -25.58 -9.82 32.05
N PRO A 60 -26.10 -10.58 33.03
CA PRO A 60 -27.51 -10.89 33.10
C PRO A 60 -28.26 -9.57 33.05
N LEU A 61 -28.88 -9.29 31.89
CA LEU A 61 -29.66 -8.08 31.69
C LEU A 61 -30.82 -8.23 32.66
N GLU A 62 -30.75 -7.58 33.81
CA GLU A 62 -31.85 -7.56 34.76
C GLU A 62 -33.06 -7.11 33.96
N ALA A 63 -34.02 -8.03 33.78
CA ALA A 63 -35.08 -7.87 32.81
C ALA A 63 -35.70 -6.49 33.01
N SER A 64 -35.66 -5.64 31.98
CA SER A 64 -36.12 -4.26 32.07
C SER A 64 -37.58 -4.24 32.54
N ARG A 65 -37.78 -4.04 33.85
CA ARG A 65 -39.11 -3.93 34.44
C ARG A 65 -39.58 -2.49 34.27
N PRO A 66 -40.84 -2.27 33.89
CA PRO A 66 -41.38 -0.92 33.85
C PRO A 66 -41.32 -0.28 35.24
N PRO A 67 -41.18 1.06 35.32
CA PRO A 67 -41.13 1.76 36.60
C PRO A 67 -42.43 1.51 37.38
N ARG A 68 -42.28 1.28 38.68
CA ARG A 68 -43.44 1.24 39.59
C ARG A 68 -43.88 2.67 39.87
N VAL A 69 -45.12 2.99 39.49
CA VAL A 69 -45.72 4.28 39.82
C VAL A 69 -46.25 4.22 41.25
N ILE A 70 -45.73 5.08 42.12
CA ILE A 70 -46.27 5.25 43.48
C ILE A 70 -47.50 6.15 43.35
N VAL A 71 -48.64 5.69 43.87
CA VAL A 71 -49.87 6.49 43.96
C VAL A 71 -50.05 7.02 45.38
N PRO A 72 -50.66 8.21 45.54
CA PRO A 72 -51.02 8.72 46.86
C PRO A 72 -51.91 7.72 47.61
N LEU A 73 -51.68 7.61 48.92
CA LEU A 73 -52.56 6.85 49.80
C LEU A 73 -53.88 7.61 49.98
N SER A 74 -54.99 6.87 50.01
CA SER A 74 -56.30 7.41 50.36
C SER A 74 -56.44 7.50 51.88
N ASN A 75 -57.11 8.56 52.35
CA ASN A 75 -57.49 8.67 53.76
C ASN A 75 -58.52 7.59 54.09
N CYS A 76 -58.40 6.99 55.27
CA CYS A 76 -59.44 6.17 55.87
C CYS A 76 -60.11 6.97 57.00
N GLU A 77 -61.44 6.90 57.09
CA GLU A 77 -62.17 7.38 58.25
C GLU A 77 -62.12 6.29 59.32
N LEU A 78 -61.69 6.67 60.52
CA LEU A 78 -61.73 5.80 61.68
C LEU A 78 -63.08 6.05 62.38
N GLU A 79 -63.93 5.03 62.44
CA GLU A 79 -65.13 5.07 63.27
C GLU A 79 -64.71 4.90 64.75
N GLU A 80 -65.14 5.81 65.62
CA GLU A 80 -64.98 5.73 67.09
C GLU A 80 -66.04 4.82 67.72
#